data_AF-A0A916GQY2-F1
#
_entry.id   AF-A0A916GQY2-F1
#
_cell.length_a   1.000
_cell.length_b   1.000
_cell.length_c   1.000
_cell.angle_alpha   90.00
_cell.angle_beta   90.00
_cell.angle_gamma   90.00
#
_symmetry.space_group_name_H-M   'P 1'
#
loop_
_entity.id
_entity.type
_entity.pdbx_description
1 polymer ?
#
loop_
_entity_poly.entity_id
_entity_poly.type
_entity_poly.pdbx_seq_one_letter_code
_entity_poly.pdbx_strand_id
1 'polypeptide(L)'
;MKNKFLSILISVPVLSLITFAVAVFVVLSAGVNSPGDPIGANLVPALVIGFGLVVLVWLGAGFEFVLARIRNKLIRIVAAFGVFILAPAFLCVGLPALVLFIGASLFSSPPSWKALPPMPDKPTEIVAADHITVYVNTASGNTVKCFVTQPSSCWQPTTKPSTRVLVSNVNQREISSAPASEPPSKTVSILGVAYEYCCGGPKKEIHYALLADGSVWYVDRETSNTTPTFVGMLVLPFIVMLSLAGLGMIYLGAGVNALSRRLADKHPAVS
;
A
#
# COMPACT_ATOMS: atom_id res chain seq x y z
N MET A 1 -42.12 11.08 -18.05
CA MET A 1 -41.42 9.77 -18.05
C MET A 1 -39.92 9.83 -18.37
N LYS A 2 -39.41 10.78 -19.18
CA LYS A 2 -37.99 10.86 -19.56
C LYS A 2 -36.98 10.93 -18.39
N ASN A 3 -37.28 11.67 -17.31
CA ASN A 3 -36.32 11.83 -16.21
C ASN A 3 -36.18 10.59 -15.30
N LYS A 4 -37.25 9.79 -15.13
CA LYS A 4 -37.19 8.56 -14.32
C LYS A 4 -36.35 7.46 -14.99
N PHE A 5 -36.43 7.35 -16.31
CA PHE A 5 -35.66 6.36 -17.06
C PHE A 5 -34.16 6.66 -17.03
N LEU A 6 -33.78 7.95 -17.18
CA LEU A 6 -32.38 8.38 -17.09
C LEU A 6 -31.79 8.14 -15.70
N SER A 7 -32.58 8.37 -14.64
CA SER A 7 -32.15 8.12 -13.26
C SER A 7 -31.86 6.65 -12.98
N ILE A 8 -32.70 5.73 -13.48
CA ILE A 8 -32.51 4.28 -13.32
C ILE A 8 -31.29 3.80 -14.12
N LEU A 9 -31.09 4.37 -15.31
CA LEU A 9 -29.97 4.04 -16.20
C LEU A 9 -28.61 4.40 -15.60
N ILE A 10 -28.56 5.50 -14.84
CA ILE A 10 -27.36 5.94 -14.15
C ILE A 10 -27.19 5.18 -12.83
N SER A 11 -28.27 4.84 -12.13
CA SER A 11 -28.18 4.18 -10.81
C SER A 11 -27.66 2.75 -10.87
N VAL A 12 -27.98 1.96 -11.91
CA VAL A 12 -27.52 0.56 -12.03
C VAL A 12 -26.00 0.42 -12.17
N PRO A 13 -25.32 1.12 -13.12
CA PRO A 13 -23.86 1.02 -13.24
C PRO A 13 -23.14 1.64 -12.03
N VAL A 14 -23.68 2.72 -11.45
CA VAL A 14 -23.14 3.31 -10.22
C VAL A 14 -23.24 2.34 -9.05
N LEU A 15 -24.38 1.69 -8.86
CA LEU A 15 -24.56 0.70 -7.80
C LEU A 15 -23.62 -0.50 -7.98
N SER A 16 -23.46 -0.98 -9.22
CA SER A 16 -22.53 -2.08 -9.55
C SER A 16 -21.07 -1.70 -9.29
N LEU A 17 -20.68 -0.46 -9.61
CA LEU A 17 -19.34 0.06 -9.32
C LEU A 17 -19.10 0.16 -7.81
N ILE A 18 -20.10 0.60 -7.04
CA ILE A 18 -20.03 0.69 -5.57
C ILE A 18 -19.93 -0.70 -4.95
N THR A 19 -20.74 -1.67 -5.35
CA THR A 19 -20.64 -3.05 -4.82
C THR A 19 -19.32 -3.69 -5.18
N PHE A 20 -18.79 -3.45 -6.39
CA PHE A 20 -17.44 -3.91 -6.75
C PHE A 20 -16.37 -3.27 -5.87
N ALA A 21 -16.40 -1.94 -5.70
CA ALA A 21 -15.44 -1.23 -4.85
C ALA A 21 -15.49 -1.72 -3.39
N VAL A 22 -16.69 -1.94 -2.84
CA VAL A 22 -16.88 -2.51 -1.49
C VAL A 22 -16.35 -3.94 -1.41
N ALA A 23 -16.63 -4.79 -2.40
CA ALA A 23 -16.13 -6.17 -2.43
C ALA A 23 -14.59 -6.21 -2.50
N VAL A 24 -13.98 -5.37 -3.35
CA VAL A 24 -12.53 -5.23 -3.43
C VAL A 24 -11.95 -4.73 -2.11
N PHE A 25 -12.56 -3.72 -1.49
CA PHE A 25 -12.13 -3.21 -0.19
C PHE A 25 -12.19 -4.28 0.90
N VAL A 26 -13.28 -5.04 0.99
CA VAL A 26 -13.45 -6.13 1.96
C VAL A 26 -12.40 -7.21 1.74
N VAL A 27 -12.18 -7.63 0.49
CA VAL A 27 -11.19 -8.64 0.13
C VAL A 27 -9.76 -8.18 0.44
N LEU A 28 -9.42 -6.92 0.11
CA LEU A 28 -8.12 -6.34 0.46
C LEU A 28 -7.94 -6.24 1.98
N SER A 29 -8.98 -5.86 2.72
CA SER A 29 -8.92 -5.77 4.19
C SER A 29 -8.77 -7.12 4.89
N ALA A 30 -9.32 -8.19 4.30
CA ALA A 30 -9.20 -9.55 4.85
C ALA A 30 -7.81 -10.15 4.63
N GLY A 31 -7.16 -9.86 3.49
CA GLY A 31 -5.81 -10.35 3.18
C GLY A 31 -4.70 -9.74 4.04
N VAL A 32 -4.90 -8.51 4.55
CA VAL A 32 -3.89 -7.80 5.37
C VAL A 32 -3.71 -8.43 6.75
N ASN A 33 -4.69 -9.18 7.27
CA ASN A 33 -4.68 -9.65 8.65
C ASN A 33 -4.15 -11.09 8.83
N SER A 34 -3.69 -11.76 7.78
CA SER A 34 -3.14 -13.12 7.88
C SER A 34 -1.66 -13.17 7.46
N PRO A 35 -0.73 -12.81 8.36
CA PRO A 35 0.69 -12.93 8.09
C PRO A 35 1.10 -14.41 8.08
N GLY A 36 1.33 -14.97 6.88
CA GLY A 36 2.00 -16.27 6.74
C GLY A 36 1.48 -17.20 5.65
N ASP A 37 0.36 -16.88 4.98
CA ASP A 37 -0.26 -17.81 4.04
C ASP A 37 0.00 -17.43 2.57
N PRO A 38 0.99 -18.03 1.88
CA PRO A 38 1.41 -17.64 0.52
C PRO A 38 0.33 -17.90 -0.53
N ILE A 39 -0.64 -18.77 -0.23
CA ILE A 39 -1.77 -19.07 -1.12
C ILE A 39 -2.78 -17.92 -1.10
N GLY A 40 -3.02 -17.31 0.07
CA GLY A 40 -3.91 -16.16 0.22
C GLY A 40 -3.39 -14.91 -0.50
N ALA A 41 -2.06 -14.72 -0.50
CA ALA A 41 -1.41 -13.55 -1.10
C ALA A 41 -1.61 -13.43 -2.63
N ASN A 42 -1.73 -14.56 -3.34
CA ASN A 42 -1.83 -14.58 -4.81
C ASN A 42 -3.26 -14.81 -5.33
N LEU A 43 -4.10 -15.52 -4.58
CA LEU A 43 -5.47 -15.83 -5.00
C LEU A 43 -6.39 -14.61 -4.95
N VAL A 44 -6.20 -13.75 -3.95
CA VAL A 44 -7.00 -12.54 -3.73
C VAL A 44 -6.86 -11.54 -4.91
N PRO A 45 -5.65 -11.15 -5.34
CA PRO A 45 -5.48 -10.29 -6.51
C PRO A 45 -6.08 -10.89 -7.78
N ALA A 46 -5.89 -12.20 -8.00
CA ALA A 46 -6.38 -12.88 -9.20
C ALA A 46 -7.92 -12.87 -9.29
N LEU A 47 -8.63 -13.11 -8.18
CA LEU A 47 -10.08 -13.03 -8.12
C LEU A 47 -10.59 -11.60 -8.35
N VAL A 48 -9.93 -10.60 -7.76
CA VAL A 48 -10.28 -9.18 -7.97
C VAL A 48 -10.11 -8.78 -9.43
N ILE A 49 -9.02 -9.17 -10.07
CA ILE A 49 -8.76 -8.91 -11.50
C ILE A 49 -9.81 -9.63 -12.36
N GLY A 50 -10.08 -10.91 -12.09
CA GLY A 50 -11.05 -11.71 -12.82
C GLY A 50 -12.46 -11.12 -12.76
N PHE A 51 -12.96 -10.77 -11.58
CA PHE A 51 -14.26 -10.12 -11.43
C PHE A 51 -14.30 -8.74 -12.07
N GLY A 52 -13.22 -7.95 -11.95
CA GLY A 52 -13.12 -6.64 -12.58
C GLY A 52 -13.26 -6.72 -14.11
N LEU A 53 -12.62 -7.72 -14.73
CA LEU A 53 -12.75 -7.98 -16.17
C LEU A 53 -14.17 -8.37 -16.57
N VAL A 54 -14.83 -9.25 -15.81
CA VAL A 54 -16.22 -9.65 -16.08
C VAL A 54 -17.17 -8.44 -16.02
N VAL A 55 -17.02 -7.58 -15.01
CA VAL A 55 -17.83 -6.35 -14.86
C VAL A 55 -17.56 -5.39 -16.02
N LEU A 56 -16.31 -5.20 -16.43
CA LEU A 56 -15.94 -4.36 -17.57
C LEU A 56 -16.56 -4.85 -18.88
N VAL A 57 -16.51 -6.16 -19.15
CA VAL A 57 -17.13 -6.77 -20.34
C VAL A 57 -18.64 -6.58 -20.31
N TRP A 58 -19.27 -6.81 -19.16
CA TRP A 58 -20.72 -6.64 -18.99
C TRP A 58 -21.17 -5.18 -19.18
N LEU A 59 -20.41 -4.23 -18.63
CA LEU A 59 -20.68 -2.81 -18.80
C LEU A 59 -20.56 -2.40 -20.28
N GLY A 60 -19.52 -2.86 -20.99
CA GLY A 60 -19.35 -2.57 -22.41
C GLY A 60 -20.54 -2.99 -23.27
N ALA A 61 -21.04 -4.23 -23.07
CA ALA A 61 -22.20 -4.74 -23.79
C ALA A 61 -23.51 -4.01 -23.42
N GLY A 62 -23.71 -3.72 -22.13
CA GLY A 62 -24.90 -3.03 -21.63
C GLY A 62 -24.99 -1.58 -22.11
N PHE A 63 -23.86 -0.87 -22.16
CA PHE A 63 -23.85 0.55 -22.56
C PHE A 63 -24.17 0.79 -24.03
N GLU A 64 -23.84 -0.14 -24.93
CA GLU A 64 -24.23 0.00 -26.34
C GLU A 64 -25.76 0.11 -26.51
N PHE A 65 -26.51 -0.74 -25.80
CA PHE A 65 -27.97 -0.72 -25.82
C PHE A 65 -28.53 0.61 -25.31
N VAL A 66 -27.90 1.15 -24.26
CA VAL A 66 -28.24 2.45 -23.68
C VAL A 66 -27.96 3.59 -24.65
N LEU A 67 -26.77 3.61 -25.25
CA LEU A 67 -26.34 4.64 -26.20
C LEU A 67 -27.19 4.64 -27.47
N ALA A 68 -27.65 3.47 -27.93
CA ALA A 68 -28.55 3.34 -29.07
C ALA A 68 -29.90 4.05 -28.84
N ARG A 69 -30.35 4.20 -27.59
CA ARG A 69 -31.64 4.83 -27.25
C ARG A 69 -31.58 6.36 -27.25
N ILE A 70 -30.39 6.95 -27.29
CA ILE A 70 -30.19 8.41 -27.28
C ILE A 70 -30.41 8.95 -28.70
N ARG A 71 -31.52 9.66 -28.92
CA ARG A 71 -31.85 10.28 -30.23
C ARG A 71 -30.95 11.46 -30.61
N ASN A 72 -30.45 12.23 -29.64
CA ASN A 72 -29.61 13.39 -29.93
C ASN A 72 -28.19 12.95 -30.26
N LYS A 73 -27.73 13.26 -31.49
CA LYS A 73 -26.42 12.86 -32.01
C LYS A 73 -25.27 13.39 -31.16
N LEU A 74 -25.33 14.64 -30.69
CA LEU A 74 -24.27 15.25 -29.87
C LEU A 74 -24.17 14.54 -28.51
N ILE A 75 -25.31 14.37 -27.83
CA ILE A 75 -25.37 13.69 -26.52
C ILE A 75 -24.88 12.25 -26.64
N ARG A 76 -25.25 11.55 -27.72
CA ARG A 76 -24.79 10.19 -27.98
C ARG A 76 -23.29 10.10 -28.18
N ILE A 77 -22.67 11.04 -28.90
CA ILE A 77 -21.22 11.09 -29.11
C ILE A 77 -20.50 11.35 -27.79
N VAL A 78 -20.95 12.34 -27.01
CA VAL A 78 -20.34 12.68 -25.71
C VAL A 78 -20.47 11.51 -24.73
N ALA A 79 -21.65 10.88 -24.66
CA ALA A 79 -21.87 9.72 -23.81
C ALA A 79 -21.02 8.51 -24.25
N ALA A 80 -20.90 8.27 -25.57
CA ALA A 80 -20.03 7.22 -26.08
C ALA A 80 -18.56 7.49 -25.75
N PHE A 81 -18.09 8.73 -25.88
CA PHE A 81 -16.73 9.10 -25.47
C PHE A 81 -16.51 8.86 -23.96
N GLY A 82 -17.47 9.28 -23.13
CA GLY A 82 -17.45 9.03 -21.69
C GLY A 82 -17.33 7.54 -21.34
N VAL A 83 -18.15 6.71 -21.97
CA VAL A 83 -18.24 5.27 -21.70
C VAL A 83 -17.07 4.48 -22.27
N PHE A 84 -16.64 4.78 -23.48
CA PHE A 84 -15.63 3.94 -24.18
C PHE A 84 -14.20 4.44 -23.98
N ILE A 85 -14.01 5.72 -23.64
CA ILE A 85 -12.67 6.31 -23.46
C ILE A 85 -12.41 6.62 -21.98
N LEU A 86 -13.20 7.52 -21.41
CA LEU A 86 -12.96 8.05 -20.06
C LEU A 86 -13.14 6.99 -18.98
N ALA A 87 -14.23 6.22 -19.01
CA ALA A 87 -14.51 5.23 -17.98
C ALA A 87 -13.46 4.09 -17.96
N PRO A 88 -13.06 3.48 -19.10
CA PRO A 88 -11.98 2.49 -19.11
C PRO A 88 -10.63 3.09 -18.73
N ALA A 89 -10.28 4.29 -19.21
CA ALA A 89 -9.04 4.94 -18.81
C ALA A 89 -8.99 5.18 -17.30
N PHE A 90 -10.10 5.63 -16.70
CA PHE A 90 -10.18 5.82 -15.26
C PHE A 90 -10.15 4.48 -14.50
N LEU A 91 -10.90 3.46 -14.95
CA LEU A 91 -10.93 2.15 -14.29
C LEU A 91 -9.60 1.40 -14.38
N CYS A 92 -8.89 1.51 -15.51
CA CYS A 92 -7.65 0.78 -15.73
C CYS A 92 -6.42 1.54 -15.21
N VAL A 93 -6.37 2.87 -15.35
CA VAL A 93 -5.21 3.68 -14.93
C VAL A 93 -5.50 4.46 -13.66
N GLY A 94 -6.61 5.19 -13.64
CA GLY A 94 -6.97 6.08 -12.54
C GLY A 94 -7.21 5.34 -11.22
N LEU A 95 -7.96 4.25 -11.24
CA LEU A 95 -8.35 3.49 -10.05
C LEU A 95 -7.15 2.75 -9.45
N PRO A 96 -6.31 2.03 -10.21
CA PRO A 96 -5.09 1.45 -9.64
C PRO A 96 -4.10 2.49 -9.14
N ALA A 97 -3.92 3.61 -9.85
CA ALA A 97 -3.07 4.71 -9.37
C ALA A 97 -3.62 5.30 -8.05
N LEU A 98 -4.93 5.47 -7.94
CA LEU A 98 -5.59 5.93 -6.72
C LEU A 98 -5.44 4.93 -5.57
N VAL A 99 -5.61 3.62 -5.83
CA VAL A 99 -5.41 2.56 -4.84
C VAL A 99 -3.96 2.53 -4.37
N LEU A 100 -2.99 2.66 -5.28
CA LEU A 100 -1.57 2.75 -4.92
C LEU A 100 -1.27 4.00 -4.10
N PHE A 101 -1.84 5.15 -4.47
CA PHE A 101 -1.67 6.39 -3.73
C PHE A 101 -2.25 6.28 -2.31
N ILE A 102 -3.49 5.79 -2.19
CA ILE A 102 -4.15 5.56 -0.90
C ILE A 102 -3.36 4.53 -0.10
N GLY A 103 -2.98 3.40 -0.71
CA GLY A 103 -2.17 2.37 -0.07
C GLY A 103 -0.85 2.92 0.45
N ALA A 104 -0.09 3.64 -0.38
CA ALA A 104 1.15 4.28 0.06
C ALA A 104 0.90 5.24 1.23
N SER A 105 -0.20 6.01 1.22
CA SER A 105 -0.53 6.93 2.31
C SER A 105 -1.01 6.23 3.59
N LEU A 106 -1.73 5.12 3.49
CA LEU A 106 -2.30 4.39 4.62
C LEU A 106 -1.32 3.39 5.23
N PHE A 107 -0.47 2.77 4.41
CA PHE A 107 0.53 1.78 4.83
C PHE A 107 1.86 2.41 5.21
N SER A 108 2.03 3.73 5.00
CA SER A 108 3.03 4.52 5.71
C SER A 108 2.57 4.70 7.16
N SER A 109 2.50 3.59 7.92
CA SER A 109 2.19 3.67 9.35
C SER A 109 3.19 4.66 9.96
N PRO A 110 2.70 5.76 10.56
CA PRO A 110 3.60 6.73 11.17
C PRO A 110 4.49 5.97 12.16
N PRO A 111 5.80 6.28 12.21
CA PRO A 111 6.72 5.58 13.08
C PRO A 111 6.19 5.62 14.53
N SER A 112 5.72 4.45 14.99
CA SER A 112 5.12 4.27 16.29
C SER A 112 6.13 3.66 17.24
N TRP A 113 6.19 4.16 18.46
CA TRP A 113 6.99 3.57 19.52
C TRP A 113 6.58 2.13 19.79
N LYS A 114 7.57 1.25 19.89
CA LYS A 114 7.42 -0.18 20.22
C LYS A 114 8.15 -0.48 21.52
N ALA A 115 7.43 -1.09 22.46
CA ALA A 115 8.01 -1.55 23.72
C ALA A 115 8.93 -2.75 23.47
N LEU A 116 10.11 -2.73 24.07
CA LEU A 116 10.94 -3.91 24.23
C LEU A 116 10.39 -4.77 25.39
N PRO A 117 10.74 -6.06 25.45
CA PRO A 117 10.37 -6.93 26.55
C PRO A 117 10.75 -6.29 27.90
N PRO A 118 10.00 -6.55 28.98
CA PRO A 118 10.34 -6.04 30.31
C PRO A 118 11.72 -6.54 30.72
N MET A 119 12.51 -5.66 31.34
CA MET A 119 13.84 -6.02 31.84
C MET A 119 13.75 -6.80 33.16
N PRO A 120 14.72 -7.70 33.43
CA PRO A 120 14.78 -8.41 34.71
C PRO A 120 15.14 -7.48 35.88
N ASP A 121 15.96 -6.46 35.64
CA ASP A 121 16.39 -5.46 36.62
C ASP A 121 15.91 -4.06 36.22
N LYS A 122 15.86 -3.13 37.18
CA LYS A 122 15.51 -1.73 36.90
C LYS A 122 16.60 -1.04 36.06
N PRO A 123 16.29 -0.49 34.87
CA PRO A 123 17.23 0.31 34.10
C PRO A 123 17.57 1.63 34.79
N THR A 124 18.78 2.12 34.56
CA THR A 124 19.23 3.45 34.97
C THR A 124 19.51 4.35 33.77
N GLU A 125 20.17 3.83 32.72
CA GLU A 125 20.59 4.62 31.56
C GLU A 125 20.78 3.76 30.31
N ILE A 126 20.50 4.31 29.12
CA ILE A 126 20.93 3.74 27.84
C ILE A 126 22.36 4.16 27.58
N VAL A 127 23.30 3.19 27.67
CA VAL A 127 24.73 3.47 27.57
C VAL A 127 25.28 3.34 26.16
N ALA A 128 24.64 2.53 25.32
CA ALA A 128 24.98 2.46 23.90
C ALA A 128 23.83 1.89 23.07
N ALA A 129 23.89 2.10 21.76
CA ALA A 129 23.00 1.46 20.82
C ALA A 129 23.63 1.30 19.43
N ASP A 130 23.05 0.39 18.65
CA ASP A 130 23.21 0.26 17.21
C ASP A 130 21.82 0.10 16.55
N HIS A 131 21.78 -0.14 15.23
CA HIS A 131 20.52 -0.29 14.48
C HIS A 131 19.60 -1.46 14.89
N ILE A 132 20.10 -2.45 15.61
CA ILE A 132 19.36 -3.66 16.05
C ILE A 132 19.57 -4.01 17.53
N THR A 133 20.49 -3.34 18.22
CA THR A 133 20.87 -3.65 19.60
C THR A 133 20.85 -2.40 20.46
N VAL A 134 20.32 -2.51 21.67
CA VAL A 134 20.41 -1.47 22.71
C VAL A 134 21.12 -2.02 23.94
N TYR A 135 21.97 -1.19 24.55
CA TYR A 135 22.74 -1.50 25.75
C TYR A 135 22.28 -0.60 26.88
N VAL A 136 21.93 -1.22 28.01
CA VAL A 136 21.30 -0.55 29.14
C VAL A 136 22.04 -0.93 30.41
N ASN A 137 22.37 0.08 31.22
CA ASN A 137 22.86 -0.13 32.56
C ASN A 137 21.69 -0.37 33.52
N THR A 138 21.86 -1.29 34.45
CA THR A 138 20.87 -1.61 35.49
C THR A 138 21.26 -0.96 36.82
N ALA A 139 20.31 -0.91 37.75
CA ALA A 139 20.56 -0.41 39.12
C ALA A 139 21.55 -1.29 39.90
N SER A 140 21.73 -2.55 39.51
CA SER A 140 22.73 -3.47 40.06
C SER A 140 24.16 -3.21 39.56
N GLY A 141 24.34 -2.25 38.64
CA GLY A 141 25.64 -1.90 38.06
C GLY A 141 26.06 -2.80 36.89
N ASN A 142 25.19 -3.74 36.49
CA ASN A 142 25.41 -4.60 35.33
C ASN A 142 25.01 -3.88 34.03
N THR A 143 25.64 -4.26 32.92
CA THR A 143 25.18 -3.88 31.59
C THR A 143 24.48 -5.06 30.93
N VAL A 144 23.31 -4.84 30.37
CA VAL A 144 22.57 -5.81 29.55
C VAL A 144 22.40 -5.26 28.15
N LYS A 145 22.41 -6.14 27.15
CA LYS A 145 22.06 -5.80 25.77
C LYS A 145 20.76 -6.47 25.36
N CYS A 146 20.04 -5.87 24.42
CA CYS A 146 18.81 -6.42 23.84
C CYS A 146 18.82 -6.28 22.33
N PHE A 147 18.66 -7.42 21.64
CA PHE A 147 18.50 -7.49 20.20
C PHE A 147 17.02 -7.30 19.83
N VAL A 148 16.70 -6.17 19.22
CA VAL A 148 15.32 -5.79 18.84
C VAL A 148 14.65 -6.84 17.93
N THR A 149 15.45 -7.60 17.18
CA THR A 149 14.99 -8.68 16.28
C THR A 149 14.67 -9.99 17.00
N GLN A 150 15.05 -10.15 18.28
CA GLN A 150 14.89 -11.38 19.06
C GLN A 150 14.24 -11.11 20.44
N PRO A 151 12.95 -10.77 20.49
CA PRO A 151 12.30 -10.35 21.73
C PRO A 151 12.23 -11.46 22.81
N SER A 152 12.23 -12.74 22.43
CA SER A 152 12.17 -13.84 23.40
C SER A 152 13.44 -14.04 24.24
N SER A 153 14.60 -13.60 23.72
CA SER A 153 15.91 -13.76 24.38
C SER A 153 16.69 -12.45 24.40
N CYS A 154 15.96 -11.34 24.53
CA CYS A 154 16.51 -10.01 24.31
C CYS A 154 17.60 -9.67 25.33
N TRP A 155 17.23 -9.57 26.61
CA TRP A 155 18.11 -9.06 27.66
C TRP A 155 19.17 -10.08 28.07
N GLN A 156 20.39 -9.87 27.59
CA GLN A 156 21.55 -10.71 27.88
C GLN A 156 22.62 -9.91 28.61
N PRO A 157 23.24 -10.46 29.68
CA PRO A 157 24.38 -9.83 30.34
C PRO A 157 25.51 -9.57 29.34
N THR A 158 26.15 -8.41 29.44
CA THR A 158 27.26 -8.05 28.55
C THR A 158 28.21 -7.07 29.23
N THR A 159 29.36 -6.83 28.61
CA THR A 159 30.30 -5.81 29.07
C THR A 159 29.89 -4.45 28.51
N LYS A 160 30.09 -3.39 29.31
CA LYS A 160 29.81 -2.02 28.89
C LYS A 160 30.65 -1.68 27.64
N PRO A 161 30.02 -1.24 26.53
CA PRO A 161 30.74 -0.76 25.36
C PRO A 161 31.65 0.44 25.67
N SER A 162 32.77 0.54 24.96
CA SER A 162 33.68 1.70 25.04
C SER A 162 33.11 2.94 24.34
N THR A 163 32.20 2.77 23.38
CA THR A 163 31.55 3.85 22.63
C THR A 163 30.04 3.79 22.78
N ARG A 164 29.40 4.98 22.76
CA ARG A 164 27.94 5.14 22.87
C ARG A 164 27.19 4.67 21.61
N VAL A 165 27.85 4.74 20.45
CA VAL A 165 27.36 4.12 19.21
C VAL A 165 28.39 3.08 18.79
N LEU A 166 27.91 1.87 18.59
CA LEU A 166 28.76 0.74 18.20
C LEU A 166 28.92 0.75 16.68
N VAL A 167 30.15 0.98 16.23
CA VAL A 167 30.48 0.91 14.80
C VAL A 167 30.38 -0.55 14.37
N SER A 168 29.39 -0.84 13.52
CA SER A 168 29.23 -2.14 12.85
C SER A 168 29.70 -2.06 11.39
N ASN A 169 29.42 -3.08 10.58
CA ASN A 169 29.63 -3.07 9.12
C ASN A 169 28.70 -2.08 8.37
N VAL A 170 28.00 -1.23 9.12
CA VAL A 170 27.01 -0.26 8.65
C VAL A 170 27.53 1.11 9.06
N ASN A 171 27.41 2.10 8.18
CA ASN A 171 27.77 3.48 8.52
C ASN A 171 26.77 3.99 9.56
N GLN A 172 27.18 3.97 10.83
CA GLN A 172 26.36 4.38 11.96
C GLN A 172 26.94 5.62 12.62
N ARG A 173 26.06 6.52 13.06
CA ARG A 173 26.43 7.70 13.84
C ARG A 173 25.35 8.03 14.85
N GLU A 174 25.78 8.58 15.97
CA GLU A 174 24.85 9.19 16.92
C GLU A 174 24.18 10.39 16.28
N ILE A 175 22.90 10.58 16.56
CA ILE A 175 22.14 11.76 16.14
C ILE A 175 21.54 12.46 17.34
N SER A 176 21.55 13.79 17.28
CA SER A 176 20.93 14.67 18.27
C SER A 176 19.53 15.15 17.85
N SER A 177 19.04 14.73 16.68
CA SER A 177 17.69 15.04 16.22
C SER A 177 16.66 14.44 17.16
N ALA A 178 15.61 15.21 17.46
CA ALA A 178 14.47 14.70 18.21
C ALA A 178 13.73 13.61 17.40
N PRO A 179 13.11 12.61 18.07
CA PRO A 179 12.29 11.62 17.39
C PRO A 179 11.10 12.28 16.71
N ALA A 180 10.55 11.63 15.68
CA ALA A 180 9.42 12.15 14.91
C ALA A 180 8.11 12.24 15.70
N SER A 181 8.00 11.47 16.79
CA SER A 181 6.85 11.42 17.69
C SER A 181 7.34 11.37 19.13
N GLU A 182 6.60 12.01 20.04
CA GLU A 182 6.94 11.97 21.46
C GLU A 182 6.83 10.54 22.02
N PRO A 183 7.75 10.12 22.91
CA PRO A 183 7.66 8.86 23.64
C PRO A 183 6.35 8.78 24.45
N PRO A 184 5.82 7.57 24.73
CA PRO A 184 4.51 7.40 25.34
C PRO A 184 4.43 7.87 26.81
N SER A 185 5.58 8.14 27.45
CA SER A 185 5.65 8.66 28.82
C SER A 185 6.94 9.49 29.02
N LYS A 186 7.13 10.02 30.22
CA LYS A 186 8.30 10.83 30.59
C LYS A 186 9.59 10.02 30.38
N THR A 187 10.48 10.57 29.57
CA THR A 187 11.80 9.99 29.30
C THR A 187 12.79 10.28 30.41
N VAL A 188 13.60 9.27 30.73
CA VAL A 188 14.79 9.37 31.58
C VAL A 188 16.02 9.53 30.71
N SER A 189 16.13 8.75 29.64
CA SER A 189 17.23 8.79 28.69
C SER A 189 16.72 8.52 27.28
N ILE A 190 17.28 9.21 26.29
CA ILE A 190 17.01 8.97 24.88
C ILE A 190 18.33 8.92 24.11
N LEU A 191 18.44 7.98 23.17
CA LEU A 191 19.61 7.82 22.30
C LEU A 191 19.14 7.60 20.87
N GLY A 192 19.57 8.47 19.96
CA GLY A 192 19.30 8.35 18.53
C GLY A 192 20.51 7.79 17.78
N VAL A 193 20.26 6.88 16.84
CA VAL A 193 21.27 6.32 15.94
C VAL A 193 20.77 6.46 14.50
N ALA A 194 21.53 7.18 13.67
CA ALA A 194 21.34 7.13 12.22
C ALA A 194 22.22 6.05 11.62
N TYR A 195 21.67 5.28 10.69
CA TYR A 195 22.39 4.26 9.97
C TYR A 195 22.05 4.28 8.48
N GLU A 196 23.06 4.02 7.66
CA GLU A 196 22.95 3.91 6.21
C GLU A 196 23.53 2.58 5.76
N TYR A 197 22.72 1.78 5.06
CA TYR A 197 23.19 0.55 4.45
C TYR A 197 24.23 0.86 3.37
N CYS A 198 25.23 -0.03 3.24
CA CYS A 198 26.30 0.10 2.25
C CYS A 198 25.73 0.36 0.84
N CYS A 199 26.49 1.08 0.02
CA CYS A 199 26.17 1.41 -1.39
C CYS A 199 25.03 2.41 -1.61
N GLY A 200 24.85 3.39 -0.70
CA GLY A 200 23.82 4.42 -0.86
C GLY A 200 22.40 3.89 -0.64
N GLY A 201 22.27 2.92 0.27
CA GLY A 201 20.98 2.40 0.70
C GLY A 201 20.13 3.45 1.44
N PRO A 202 18.89 3.09 1.82
CA PRO A 202 18.03 4.01 2.53
C PRO A 202 18.67 4.45 3.85
N LYS A 203 18.57 5.75 4.13
CA LYS A 203 18.98 6.33 5.41
C LYS A 203 17.86 6.10 6.40
N LYS A 204 18.22 5.56 7.57
CA LYS A 204 17.30 5.26 8.66
C LYS A 204 17.79 5.88 9.95
N GLU A 205 16.83 6.22 10.81
CA GLU A 205 17.05 6.77 12.13
C GLU A 205 16.25 5.92 13.12
N ILE A 206 16.93 5.39 14.13
CA ILE A 206 16.30 4.69 15.25
C ILE A 206 16.54 5.47 16.53
N HIS A 207 15.47 5.72 17.28
CA HIS A 207 15.56 6.33 18.61
C HIS A 207 15.16 5.31 19.65
N TYR A 208 16.00 5.15 20.67
CA TYR A 208 15.71 4.35 21.84
C TYR A 208 15.40 5.28 23.01
N ALA A 209 14.32 5.02 23.72
CA ALA A 209 13.90 5.78 24.88
C ALA A 209 13.76 4.86 26.10
N LEU A 210 14.39 5.26 27.19
CA LEU A 210 14.16 4.72 28.52
C LEU A 210 13.16 5.62 29.24
N LEU A 211 12.05 5.05 29.66
CA LEU A 211 10.98 5.78 30.34
C LEU A 211 11.14 5.72 31.87
N ALA A 212 10.45 6.61 32.57
CA ALA A 212 10.49 6.71 34.04
C ALA A 212 9.96 5.46 34.77
N ASP A 213 9.11 4.68 34.13
CA ASP A 213 8.61 3.38 34.64
C ASP A 213 9.63 2.24 34.48
N GLY A 214 10.75 2.49 33.81
CA GLY A 214 11.79 1.50 33.52
C GLY A 214 11.52 0.65 32.28
N SER A 215 10.50 0.99 31.47
CA SER A 215 10.32 0.37 30.16
C SER A 215 11.27 0.99 29.12
N VAL A 216 11.75 0.16 28.20
CA VAL A 216 12.60 0.59 27.08
C VAL A 216 11.80 0.48 25.81
N TRP A 217 11.76 1.55 25.03
CA TRP A 217 11.02 1.64 23.79
C TRP A 217 11.96 2.04 22.66
N TYR A 218 11.58 1.70 21.43
CA TYR A 218 12.27 2.17 20.26
C TYR A 218 11.30 2.62 19.19
N VAL A 219 11.75 3.52 18.33
CA VAL A 219 11.03 3.93 17.12
C VAL A 219 12.04 3.97 15.97
N ASP A 220 11.74 3.24 14.89
CA ASP A 220 12.56 3.18 13.68
C ASP A 220 11.86 3.98 12.58
N ARG A 221 12.60 4.89 11.95
CA ARG A 221 12.12 5.78 10.90
C ARG A 221 13.05 5.70 9.70
N GLU A 222 12.46 5.48 8.54
CA GLU A 222 13.15 5.70 7.28
C GLU A 222 13.15 7.20 6.94
N THR A 223 14.33 7.79 6.77
CA THR A 223 14.51 9.22 6.47
C THR A 223 14.83 9.48 5.00
N SER A 224 15.16 8.44 4.23
CA SER A 224 15.33 8.57 2.79
C SER A 224 13.99 8.51 2.04
N ASN A 225 13.75 9.49 1.17
CA ASN A 225 12.57 9.59 0.29
C ASN A 225 12.54 8.55 -0.86
N THR A 226 13.32 7.46 -0.78
CA THR A 226 13.58 6.54 -1.91
C THR A 226 12.55 5.41 -2.05
N THR A 227 11.73 5.14 -1.04
CA THR A 227 10.78 4.02 -1.05
C THR A 227 9.52 4.21 -1.91
N PRO A 228 8.86 5.39 -1.98
CA PRO A 228 7.67 5.54 -2.84
C PRO A 228 8.02 5.59 -4.34
N THR A 229 9.24 6.00 -4.71
CA THR A 229 9.66 6.12 -6.10
C THR A 229 9.98 4.77 -6.74
N PHE A 230 10.58 3.82 -6.01
CA PHE A 230 10.95 2.52 -6.58
C PHE A 230 9.73 1.62 -6.84
N VAL A 231 8.81 1.51 -5.87
CA VAL A 231 7.56 0.76 -6.06
C VAL A 231 6.70 1.41 -7.15
N GLY A 232 6.67 2.75 -7.21
CA GLY A 232 6.03 3.48 -8.29
C GLY A 232 6.61 3.15 -9.68
N MET A 233 7.94 3.07 -9.81
CA MET A 233 8.60 2.78 -11.09
C MET A 233 8.40 1.33 -11.58
N LEU A 234 8.29 0.35 -10.67
CA LEU A 234 8.07 -1.05 -11.04
C LEU A 234 6.60 -1.36 -11.29
N VAL A 235 5.69 -0.80 -10.52
CA VAL A 235 4.26 -1.17 -10.61
C VAL A 235 3.55 -0.39 -11.73
N LEU A 236 3.94 0.86 -11.99
CA LEU A 236 3.31 1.70 -13.02
C LEU A 236 3.37 1.09 -14.44
N PRO A 237 4.50 0.55 -14.93
CA PRO A 237 4.57 -0.06 -16.26
C PRO A 237 3.64 -1.27 -16.41
N PHE A 238 3.54 -2.12 -15.37
CA PHE A 238 2.64 -3.28 -15.38
C PHE A 238 1.17 -2.84 -15.41
N ILE A 239 0.80 -1.84 -14.61
CA ILE A 239 -0.55 -1.26 -14.64
C ILE A 239 -0.84 -0.69 -16.04
N VAL A 240 0.08 0.07 -16.61
CA VAL A 240 -0.07 0.63 -17.96
C VAL A 240 -0.22 -0.48 -19.00
N MET A 241 0.59 -1.53 -18.94
CA MET A 241 0.53 -2.66 -19.88
C MET A 241 -0.81 -3.41 -19.78
N LEU A 242 -1.28 -3.71 -18.57
CA LEU A 242 -2.59 -4.33 -18.33
C LEU A 242 -3.74 -3.42 -18.77
N SER A 243 -3.60 -2.10 -18.57
CA SER A 243 -4.59 -1.11 -19.01
C SER A 243 -4.70 -1.06 -20.52
N LEU A 244 -3.55 -1.05 -21.22
CA LEU A 244 -3.50 -1.06 -22.67
C LEU A 244 -4.05 -2.37 -23.23
N ALA A 245 -3.75 -3.51 -22.60
CA ALA A 245 -4.31 -4.81 -22.98
C ALA A 245 -5.84 -4.84 -22.79
N GLY A 246 -6.34 -4.36 -21.65
CA GLY A 246 -7.78 -4.26 -21.37
C GLY A 246 -8.51 -3.34 -22.36
N LEU A 247 -7.96 -2.15 -22.62
CA LEU A 247 -8.46 -1.25 -23.66
C LEU A 247 -8.49 -1.93 -25.03
N GLY A 248 -7.39 -2.59 -25.42
CA GLY A 248 -7.30 -3.33 -26.68
C GLY A 248 -8.40 -4.37 -26.84
N MET A 249 -8.68 -5.15 -25.79
CA MET A 249 -9.77 -6.13 -25.79
C MET A 249 -11.16 -5.50 -25.94
N ILE A 250 -11.41 -4.35 -25.28
CA ILE A 250 -12.67 -3.61 -25.41
C ILE A 250 -12.85 -3.12 -26.85
N TYR A 251 -11.81 -2.53 -27.45
CA TYR A 251 -11.86 -2.04 -28.82
C TYR A 251 -12.01 -3.17 -29.84
N LEU A 252 -11.31 -4.29 -29.65
CA LEU A 252 -11.48 -5.48 -30.48
C LEU A 252 -12.91 -6.02 -30.40
N GLY A 253 -13.47 -6.13 -29.20
CA GLY A 253 -14.86 -6.55 -29.00
C GLY A 253 -15.86 -5.63 -29.69
N ALA A 254 -15.72 -4.32 -29.53
CA ALA A 254 -16.57 -3.32 -30.21
C ALA A 254 -16.41 -3.39 -31.74
N GLY A 255 -15.19 -3.58 -32.24
CA GLY A 255 -14.89 -3.75 -33.65
C GLY A 255 -15.52 -5.00 -34.27
N VAL A 256 -15.41 -6.14 -33.59
CA VAL A 256 -16.02 -7.42 -34.02
C VAL A 256 -17.54 -7.31 -34.04
N ASN A 257 -18.15 -6.70 -33.02
CA ASN A 257 -19.59 -6.48 -32.97
C ASN A 257 -20.08 -5.56 -34.10
N ALA A 258 -19.37 -4.46 -34.36
CA ALA A 258 -19.69 -3.56 -35.47
C ALA A 258 -19.55 -4.25 -36.84
N LEU A 259 -18.51 -5.07 -37.01
CA LEU A 259 -18.30 -5.87 -38.22
C LEU A 259 -19.41 -6.92 -38.41
N SER A 260 -19.78 -7.63 -37.35
CA SER A 260 -20.86 -8.62 -37.35
C SER A 260 -22.19 -8.00 -37.80
N ARG A 261 -22.57 -6.83 -37.27
CA ARG A 261 -23.77 -6.11 -37.71
C ARG A 261 -23.72 -5.74 -39.20
N ARG A 262 -22.57 -5.25 -39.67
CA ARG A 262 -22.40 -4.92 -41.11
C ARG A 262 -22.49 -6.15 -42.02
N LEU A 263 -22.01 -7.31 -41.57
CA LEU A 263 -22.12 -8.55 -42.34
C LEU A 263 -23.55 -9.09 -42.37
N ALA A 264 -24.28 -8.97 -41.26
CA ALA A 264 -25.71 -9.32 -41.19
C ALA A 264 -26.55 -8.47 -42.15
N ASP A 265 -26.27 -7.17 -42.26
CA ASP A 265 -26.99 -6.26 -43.17
C ASP A 265 -26.74 -6.58 -44.66
N LYS A 266 -25.61 -7.20 -45.03
CA LYS A 266 -25.25 -7.51 -46.41
C LYS A 266 -25.86 -8.81 -46.95
N HIS A 267 -26.34 -9.69 -46.07
CA HIS A 267 -27.03 -10.92 -46.44
C HIS A 267 -28.48 -10.84 -45.94
N PRO A 268 -29.36 -10.04 -46.58
CA PRO A 268 -30.78 -10.13 -46.27
C PRO A 268 -31.21 -11.57 -46.51
N ALA A 269 -31.84 -12.18 -45.50
CA ALA A 269 -32.36 -13.53 -45.61
C ALA A 269 -33.17 -13.62 -46.90
N VAL A 270 -32.75 -14.50 -47.81
CA VAL A 270 -33.47 -14.76 -49.06
C VAL A 270 -34.79 -15.41 -48.65
N SER A 271 -35.83 -14.59 -48.58
CA SER A 271 -37.21 -14.99 -48.32
C SER A 271 -37.86 -15.52 -49.58
#